data_AF-A0A849THG9-F1
#
_entry.id   AF-A0A849THG9-F1
#
_cell.length_a   1.000
_cell.length_b   1.000
_cell.length_c   1.000
_cell.angle_alpha   90.00
_cell.angle_beta   90.00
_cell.angle_gamma   90.00
#
_symmetry.space_group_name_H-M   'P 1'
#
loop_
_entity.id
_entity.type
_entity.pdbx_description
1 polymer ?
#
loop_
_entity_poly.entity_id
_entity_poly.type
_entity_poly.pdbx_seq_one_letter_code
_entity_poly.pdbx_strand_id
1 'polypeptide(L)' 'MGAGTLPAKTRVIIIGGGVAGCSVAYHLGKLGWTDIVLLERK' A
#
# COMPACT_ATOMS: atom_id res chain seq x y z
N MET A 1 -0.24 -17.72 8.44
CA MET A 1 0.49 -16.90 7.44
C MET A 1 -0.44 -16.71 6.26
N GLY A 2 -1.25 -15.65 6.28
CA GLY A 2 -2.14 -15.35 5.16
C GLY A 2 -1.35 -14.57 4.13
N ALA A 3 -0.93 -15.21 3.05
CA ALA A 3 -0.56 -14.47 1.85
C ALA A 3 -1.87 -13.84 1.33
N GLY A 4 -2.06 -12.55 1.57
CA GLY A 4 -3.16 -11.83 0.96
C GLY A 4 -3.03 -11.91 -0.56
N THR A 5 -4.10 -12.29 -1.25
CA THR A 5 -4.12 -12.30 -2.71
C THR A 5 -3.81 -10.89 -3.21
N LEU A 6 -2.71 -10.73 -3.92
CA LEU A 6 -2.35 -9.46 -4.56
C LEU A 6 -3.37 -9.17 -5.68
N PRO A 7 -3.89 -7.94 -5.78
CA PRO A 7 -4.76 -7.57 -6.89
C PRO A 7 -3.98 -7.66 -8.20
N ALA A 8 -4.66 -8.09 -9.28
CA ALA A 8 -4.05 -8.25 -10.61
C ALA A 8 -3.57 -6.93 -11.23
N LYS A 9 -4.14 -5.81 -10.76
CA LYS A 9 -3.78 -4.45 -11.16
C LYS A 9 -3.90 -3.56 -9.95
N THR A 10 -2.95 -2.64 -9.81
CA THR A 10 -3.06 -1.55 -8.86
C THR A 10 -2.46 -0.27 -9.43
N ARG A 11 -2.87 0.90 -8.93
CA ARG A 11 -2.35 2.20 -9.40
C ARG A 11 -1.03 2.53 -8.74
N VAL A 12 -0.83 2.11 -7.49
CA VAL A 12 0.37 2.43 -6.71
C VAL A 12 0.75 1.23 -5.84
N ILE A 13 2.03 0.86 -5.90
CA ILE A 13 2.65 -0.08 -4.96
C ILE A 13 3.67 0.70 -4.13
N ILE A 14 3.51 0.66 -2.81
CA ILE A 14 4.44 1.22 -1.83
C ILE A 14 5.23 0.04 -1.25
N ILE A 15 6.56 0.11 -1.32
CA ILE A 15 7.46 -0.92 -0.78
C ILE A 15 8.14 -0.33 0.44
N GLY A 16 7.90 -0.92 1.62
CA GLY A 16 8.30 -0.42 2.92
C GLY A 16 7.11 0.18 3.69
N GLY A 17 6.84 -0.38 4.88
CA GLY A 17 5.79 -0.01 5.83
C GLY A 17 6.28 0.84 6.99
N GLY A 18 7.48 1.40 6.91
CA GLY A 18 7.96 2.41 7.86
C GLY A 18 7.17 3.72 7.81
N VAL A 19 7.60 4.72 8.59
CA VAL A 19 6.90 6.02 8.75
C VAL A 19 6.62 6.69 7.40
N ALA A 20 7.60 6.69 6.49
CA ALA A 20 7.44 7.30 5.17
C ALA A 20 6.40 6.54 4.32
N GLY A 21 6.47 5.21 4.25
CA GLY A 21 5.55 4.41 3.44
C GLY A 21 4.10 4.48 3.94
N CYS A 22 3.91 4.39 5.26
CA CYS A 22 2.60 4.59 5.89
C CYS A 22 2.06 6.00 5.67
N SER A 23 2.91 7.03 5.79
CA SER A 23 2.51 8.42 5.54
C SER A 23 2.03 8.61 4.10
N VAL A 24 2.75 8.07 3.11
CA VAL A 24 2.35 8.13 1.70
C VAL A 24 1.01 7.41 1.48
N ALA A 25 0.84 6.19 2.01
CA ALA A 25 -0.41 5.43 1.88
C ALA A 25 -1.60 6.20 2.48
N TYR A 26 -1.42 6.80 3.67
CA TYR A 26 -2.44 7.59 4.34
C TYR A 26 -2.87 8.81 3.52
N HIS A 27 -1.91 9.61 3.03
CA HIS A 27 -2.21 10.81 2.27
C HIS A 27 -2.87 10.50 0.92
N LEU A 28 -2.43 9.45 0.24
CA LEU A 28 -3.08 8.98 -0.98
C LEU A 28 -4.54 8.55 -0.72
N GLY A 29 -4.78 7.78 0.35
CA GLY A 29 -6.14 7.42 0.76
C GLY A 29 -7.00 8.64 1.09
N LYS A 30 -6.44 9.64 1.79
CA LYS A 30 -7.13 10.91 2.08
C LYS A 30 -7.47 11.72 0.82
N LEU A 31 -6.67 11.60 -0.24
CA LEU A 31 -6.93 12.17 -1.56
C LEU A 31 -7.94 11.35 -2.38
N GLY A 32 -8.52 10.29 -1.82
CA GLY A 32 -9.55 9.47 -2.46
C GLY A 32 -9.01 8.34 -3.33
N TRP A 33 -7.71 8.02 -3.22
CA TRP A 33 -7.15 6.88 -3.94
C TRP A 33 -7.54 5.58 -3.23
N THR A 34 -8.18 4.68 -3.97
CA THR A 34 -8.72 3.41 -3.45
C THR A 34 -7.93 2.18 -3.88
N ASP A 35 -7.02 2.33 -4.85
CA ASP A 35 -6.27 1.24 -5.46
C ASP A 35 -4.77 1.42 -5.18
N ILE A 36 -4.40 1.11 -3.94
CA ILE A 36 -3.04 1.23 -3.41
C ILE A 36 -2.71 -0.06 -2.67
N VAL A 37 -1.52 -0.58 -2.90
CA VAL A 37 -0.97 -1.72 -2.16
C VAL A 37 0.28 -1.28 -1.40
N LEU A 38 0.35 -1.58 -0.10
CA LEU A 38 1.57 -1.41 0.71
C LEU A 38 2.14 -2.80 1.04
N LEU A 39 3.41 -3.00 0.68
CA LEU A 39 4.15 -4.22 0.93
C LEU A 39 5.24 -3.92 1.96
N GLU A 40 5.34 -4.75 2.99
CA GLU A 40 6.46 -4.70 3.93
C GLU A 40 7.01 -6.10 4.16
N ARG A 41 8.33 -6.19 4.35
CA ARG A 41 8.98 -7.46 4.67
C ARG A 41 8.72 -7.80 6.14
N LYS A 42 8.43 -9.08 6.42
CA LYS A 42 8.41 -9.60 7.79
C LYS A 42 9.78 -9.51 8.45
#